data_AF-A0A9Q0DKE2-F1
#
_entry.id   AF-A0A9Q0DKE2-F1
#
_cell.length_a   1.000
_cell.length_b   1.000
_cell.length_c   1.000
_cell.angle_alpha   90.00
_cell.angle_beta   90.00
_cell.angle_gamma   90.00
#
_symmetry.space_group_name_H-M   'P 1'
#
loop_
_entity.id
_entity.type
_entity.pdbx_description
1 polymer ?
#
loop_
_entity_poly.entity_id
_entity_poly.type
_entity_poly.pdbx_seq_one_letter_code
_entity_poly.pdbx_strand_id
1 'polypeptide(L)'
;MRWSSGCWGVLSLLLLLAGTAAFKINRGPSVNHLEITERAILDVTVQTCRTMAEQEGRDFVPPPRPLTASGVIRACDAAESSKSFLRAIKVIQTNNKRVDISRLFNPAFHFDDETFEEGRAIITDGLRIIKNSNKLGNFEAAREKLGEITHPLQVCYYLFTIFNA
;
A
#
# COMPACT_ATOMS: atom_id res chain seq x y z
N MET A 1 -5.16 -33.24 28.32
CA MET A 1 -4.45 -32.44 29.35
C MET A 1 -2.96 -32.55 29.07
N ARG A 2 -2.09 -31.53 29.04
CA ARG A 2 -2.16 -30.07 29.12
C ARG A 2 -0.76 -29.64 28.62
N TRP A 3 -0.65 -28.87 27.55
CA TRP A 3 0.63 -28.24 27.16
C TRP A 3 0.73 -26.90 27.88
N SER A 4 1.87 -26.66 28.52
CA SER A 4 2.17 -25.54 29.41
C SER A 4 2.44 -24.25 28.64
N SER A 5 1.66 -23.22 28.96
CA SER A 5 1.82 -21.82 28.55
C SER A 5 2.98 -21.19 29.32
N GLY A 6 4.12 -20.91 28.65
CA GLY A 6 5.30 -20.39 29.36
C GLY A 6 6.25 -19.48 28.57
N CYS A 7 6.08 -19.26 27.26
CA CYS A 7 7.09 -18.51 26.47
C CYS A 7 6.60 -17.22 25.80
N TRP A 8 5.32 -16.85 25.93
CA TRP A 8 4.78 -15.68 25.20
C TRP A 8 4.87 -14.38 26.01
N GLY A 9 4.90 -14.46 27.34
CA GLY A 9 4.91 -13.27 28.22
C GLY A 9 6.26 -12.53 28.27
N VAL A 10 7.37 -13.19 27.96
CA VAL A 10 8.71 -12.59 28.05
C VAL A 10 9.05 -11.75 26.81
N LEU A 11 8.51 -12.12 25.64
CA LEU A 11 8.72 -11.36 24.40
C LEU A 11 7.96 -10.02 24.41
N SER A 12 6.77 -9.99 25.02
CA SER A 12 5.96 -8.78 25.16
C SER A 12 6.59 -7.74 26.09
N LEU A 13 7.37 -8.16 27.10
CA LEU A 13 8.02 -7.27 28.04
C LEU A 13 9.28 -6.60 27.44
N LEU A 14 9.96 -7.27 26.50
CA LEU A 14 11.14 -6.72 25.80
C LEU A 14 10.78 -5.60 24.81
N LEU A 15 9.60 -5.66 24.19
CA LEU A 15 9.11 -4.62 23.28
C LEU A 15 8.70 -3.34 24.02
N LEU A 16 8.27 -3.45 25.29
CA LEU A 16 7.88 -2.31 26.13
C LEU A 16 9.07 -1.48 26.64
N LEU A 17 10.29 -2.02 26.64
CA LEU A 17 11.50 -1.36 27.18
C LEU A 17 12.26 -0.50 26.16
N ALA A 18 11.89 -0.52 24.87
CA ALA A 18 12.60 0.20 23.81
C ALA A 18 12.02 1.59 23.47
N GLY A 19 11.13 2.13 24.30
CA GLY A 19 10.70 3.52 24.17
C GLY A 19 11.83 4.49 24.49
N THR A 20 12.19 5.35 23.54
CA THR A 20 12.30 6.82 23.70
C THR A 20 12.98 7.47 22.49
N ALA A 21 12.19 8.00 21.57
CA ALA A 21 12.50 9.26 20.88
C ALA A 21 11.18 9.89 20.43
N ALA A 22 10.51 10.57 21.36
CA ALA A 22 9.26 11.25 21.12
C ALA A 22 9.40 12.29 19.99
N PHE A 23 8.72 12.08 18.87
CA PHE A 23 8.52 13.11 17.85
C PHE A 23 7.06 13.56 17.84
N LYS A 24 6.90 14.89 17.84
CA LYS A 24 5.62 15.61 17.88
C LYS A 24 4.63 15.10 16.82
N ILE A 25 3.43 14.76 17.25
CA ILE A 25 2.27 14.52 16.40
C ILE A 25 1.85 15.85 15.77
N ASN A 26 2.15 16.03 14.49
CA ASN A 26 1.61 17.12 13.72
C ASN A 26 0.30 16.65 13.10
N ARG A 27 -0.86 17.04 13.64
CA ARG A 27 -2.13 17.05 12.88
C ARG A 27 -2.07 18.17 11.83
N GLY A 28 -1.15 18.04 10.88
CA GLY A 28 -1.12 18.85 9.68
C GLY A 28 -2.17 18.35 8.67
N PRO A 29 -2.40 19.07 7.55
CA PRO A 29 -3.18 18.51 6.46
C PRO A 29 -2.54 17.17 6.08
N SER A 30 -3.34 16.10 6.03
CA SER A 30 -2.78 14.79 5.68
C SER A 30 -2.02 14.96 4.36
N VAL A 31 -0.81 14.41 4.28
CA VAL A 31 -0.26 14.08 2.97
C VAL A 31 -1.37 13.28 2.29
N ASN A 32 -1.98 13.86 1.25
CA ASN A 32 -3.24 13.38 0.73
C ASN A 32 -3.09 11.88 0.42
N HIS A 33 -4.03 11.01 0.81
CA HIS A 33 -3.96 9.56 0.54
C HIS A 33 -3.62 9.28 -0.95
N LEU A 34 -3.98 10.21 -1.83
CA LEU A 34 -3.61 10.24 -3.24
C LEU A 34 -2.10 10.33 -3.51
N GLU A 35 -1.36 11.19 -2.82
CA GLU A 35 0.09 11.37 -2.99
C GLU A 35 0.88 10.16 -2.49
N ILE A 36 0.45 9.58 -1.37
CA ILE A 36 1.05 8.35 -0.83
C ILE A 36 0.79 7.19 -1.80
N THR A 37 -0.44 7.08 -2.30
CA THR A 37 -0.81 6.06 -3.30
C THR A 37 0.02 6.22 -4.57
N GLU A 38 0.17 7.44 -5.09
CA GLU A 38 0.98 7.71 -6.27
C GLU A 38 2.43 7.34 -6.05
N ARG A 39 3.03 7.79 -4.94
CA ARG A 39 4.42 7.48 -4.61
C ARG A 39 4.66 5.97 -4.54
N ALA A 40 3.78 5.22 -3.87
CA ALA A 40 3.87 3.77 -3.78
C ALA A 40 3.79 3.09 -5.17
N ILE A 41 2.87 3.55 -6.03
CA ILE A 41 2.77 3.02 -7.40
C ILE A 41 4.05 3.30 -8.19
N LEU A 42 4.58 4.53 -8.11
CA LEU A 42 5.79 4.91 -8.82
C LEU A 42 7.02 4.12 -8.33
N ASP A 43 7.17 3.95 -7.01
CA ASP A 43 8.26 3.17 -6.41
C ASP A 43 8.23 1.71 -6.85
N VAL A 44 7.07 1.04 -6.75
CA VAL A 44 6.91 -0.36 -7.17
C VAL A 44 7.12 -0.53 -8.68
N THR A 45 6.68 0.45 -9.48
CA THR A 45 6.89 0.42 -10.94
C THR A 45 8.38 0.49 -11.27
N VAL A 46 9.13 1.41 -10.64
CA VAL A 46 10.59 1.52 -10.83
C VAL A 46 11.31 0.23 -10.42
N GLN A 47 10.95 -0.36 -9.28
CA GLN A 47 11.51 -1.63 -8.83
C GLN A 47 11.23 -2.78 -9.82
N THR A 48 10.01 -2.82 -10.36
CA THR A 48 9.61 -3.82 -11.35
C THR A 48 10.40 -3.66 -12.64
N CYS A 49 10.50 -2.43 -13.18
CA CYS A 49 11.26 -2.16 -14.41
C CYS A 49 12.75 -2.48 -14.25
N ARG A 50 13.32 -2.17 -13.08
CA ARG A 50 14.70 -2.56 -12.75
C ARG A 50 14.87 -4.07 -12.76
N THR A 51 13.98 -4.79 -12.08
CA THR A 51 14.03 -6.26 -12.00
C THR A 51 13.90 -6.89 -13.39
N MET A 52 13.02 -6.35 -14.24
CA MET A 52 12.86 -6.81 -15.63
C MET A 52 14.11 -6.55 -16.47
N ALA A 53 14.70 -5.36 -16.38
CA ALA A 53 15.93 -5.04 -17.09
C ALA A 53 17.09 -5.96 -16.66
N GLU A 54 17.23 -6.23 -15.36
CA GLU A 54 18.21 -7.18 -14.83
C GLU A 54 18.00 -8.60 -15.38
N GLN A 55 16.75 -9.07 -15.46
CA GLN A 55 16.41 -10.38 -16.04
C GLN A 55 16.69 -10.47 -17.55
N GLU A 56 16.56 -9.35 -18.26
CA GLU A 56 16.84 -9.26 -19.70
C GLU A 56 18.31 -8.95 -20.00
N GLY A 57 19.16 -8.79 -18.98
CA GLY A 57 20.57 -8.43 -19.15
C GLY A 57 20.79 -7.01 -19.68
N ARG A 58 19.83 -6.10 -19.46
CA ARG A 58 19.90 -4.69 -19.83
C ARG A 58 20.25 -3.83 -18.62
N ASP A 59 21.04 -2.78 -18.85
CA ASP A 59 21.28 -1.77 -17.83
C ASP A 59 20.01 -0.97 -17.54
N PHE A 60 19.77 -0.67 -16.26
CA PHE A 60 18.65 0.16 -15.82
C PHE A 60 19.14 1.45 -15.16
N VAL A 61 18.73 2.59 -15.74
CA VAL A 61 19.02 3.91 -15.16
C VAL A 61 17.81 4.39 -14.37
N PRO A 62 17.89 4.49 -13.02
CA PRO A 62 16.77 4.93 -12.22
C PRO A 62 16.42 6.40 -12.48
N PRO A 63 15.13 6.78 -12.44
CA PRO A 63 14.73 8.17 -12.60
C PRO A 63 15.14 9.02 -11.38
N PRO A 64 15.37 10.33 -11.55
CA PRO A 64 15.71 11.22 -10.44
C PRO A 64 14.58 11.32 -9.42
N ARG A 65 14.95 11.60 -8.17
CA ARG A 65 14.00 11.88 -7.08
C ARG A 65 13.66 13.38 -7.05
N PRO A 66 12.42 13.78 -6.66
CA PRO A 66 11.27 12.92 -6.38
C PRO A 66 10.75 12.24 -7.66
N LEU A 67 10.20 11.03 -7.52
CA LEU A 67 9.65 10.30 -8.65
C LEU A 67 8.48 11.07 -9.26
N THR A 68 8.40 11.05 -10.59
CA THR A 68 7.28 11.56 -11.35
C THR A 68 6.82 10.49 -12.32
N ALA A 69 5.53 10.45 -12.66
CA ALA A 69 5.01 9.49 -13.63
C ALA A 69 5.77 9.56 -14.96
N SER A 70 6.11 10.76 -15.44
CA SER A 70 6.89 10.94 -16.68
C SER A 70 8.32 10.43 -16.55
N GLY A 71 8.97 10.62 -15.40
CA GLY A 71 10.30 10.08 -15.12
C GLY A 71 10.30 8.55 -15.10
N VAL A 72 9.30 7.95 -14.46
CA VAL A 72 9.14 6.49 -14.42
C VAL A 72 8.86 5.91 -15.81
N ILE A 73 7.95 6.52 -16.58
CA ILE A 73 7.67 6.10 -17.97
C ILE A 73 8.96 6.07 -18.80
N ARG A 74 9.81 7.10 -18.70
CA ARG A 74 11.08 7.16 -19.42
C ARG A 74 12.06 6.09 -18.94
N ALA A 75 12.25 5.94 -17.64
CA ALA A 75 13.17 4.95 -17.08
C ALA A 75 12.77 3.50 -17.39
N CYS A 76 11.46 3.25 -17.53
CA CYS A 76 10.90 1.96 -17.89
C CYS A 76 10.82 1.71 -19.41
N ASP A 77 11.31 2.63 -20.25
CA ASP A 77 11.16 2.57 -21.71
C ASP A 77 9.70 2.32 -22.17
N ALA A 78 8.74 2.95 -21.50
CA ALA A 78 7.32 2.63 -21.60
C ALA A 78 6.51 3.73 -22.30
N ALA A 79 7.12 4.47 -23.24
CA ALA A 79 6.51 5.65 -23.89
C ALA A 79 5.14 5.33 -24.51
N GLU A 80 5.02 4.20 -25.20
CA GLU A 80 3.77 3.73 -25.83
C GLU A 80 2.65 3.46 -24.80
N SER A 81 3.01 3.14 -23.56
CA SER A 81 2.08 2.86 -22.46
C SER A 81 1.80 4.08 -21.57
N SER A 82 2.26 5.29 -21.94
CA SER A 82 2.14 6.49 -21.10
C SER A 82 0.69 6.77 -20.69
N LYS A 83 -0.25 6.75 -21.64
CA LYS A 83 -1.67 7.07 -21.39
C LYS A 83 -2.34 6.03 -20.50
N SER A 84 -2.06 4.74 -20.73
CA SER A 84 -2.62 3.66 -19.92
C SER A 84 -2.06 3.65 -18.51
N PHE A 85 -0.76 3.96 -18.34
CA PHE A 85 -0.13 4.09 -17.03
C PHE A 85 -0.73 5.24 -16.20
N LEU A 86 -0.86 6.44 -16.79
CA LEU A 86 -1.49 7.57 -16.11
C LEU A 86 -2.96 7.30 -15.76
N ARG A 87 -3.70 6.64 -16.66
CA ARG A 87 -5.08 6.20 -16.36
C ARG A 87 -5.11 5.21 -15.20
N ALA A 88 -4.17 4.26 -15.15
CA ALA A 88 -4.11 3.27 -14.09
C ALA A 88 -3.90 3.92 -12.71
N ILE A 89 -2.96 4.86 -12.60
CA ILE A 89 -2.74 5.65 -11.37
C ILE A 89 -4.04 6.33 -10.94
N LYS A 90 -4.71 7.01 -11.88
CA LYS A 90 -5.96 7.74 -11.59
C LYS A 90 -7.09 6.82 -11.13
N VAL A 91 -7.25 5.64 -11.72
CA VAL A 91 -8.27 4.65 -11.30
C VAL A 91 -8.02 4.20 -9.86
N ILE A 92 -6.78 3.86 -9.53
CA ILE A 92 -6.41 3.40 -8.18
C ILE A 92 -6.64 4.52 -7.16
N GLN A 93 -6.14 5.73 -7.44
CA GLN A 93 -6.35 6.93 -6.62
C GLN A 93 -7.83 7.25 -6.40
N THR A 94 -8.64 7.20 -7.45
CA THR A 94 -10.08 7.49 -7.36
C THR A 94 -10.80 6.48 -6.47
N ASN A 95 -10.48 5.20 -6.62
CA ASN A 95 -11.09 4.16 -5.79
C ASN A 95 -10.61 4.17 -4.35
N ASN A 96 -9.33 4.52 -4.11
CA ASN A 96 -8.80 4.76 -2.76
C ASN A 96 -9.58 5.89 -2.06
N LYS A 97 -9.69 7.06 -2.70
CA LYS A 97 -10.48 8.20 -2.18
C LYS A 97 -11.96 7.86 -2.01
N ARG A 98 -12.52 6.99 -2.86
CA ARG A 98 -13.93 6.59 -2.75
C ARG A 98 -14.20 5.81 -1.47
N VAL A 99 -13.21 5.13 -0.88
CA VAL A 99 -13.37 4.41 0.39
C VAL A 99 -13.68 5.38 1.53
N ASP A 100 -12.99 6.52 1.62
CA ASP A 100 -13.26 7.58 2.60
C ASP A 100 -14.74 8.03 2.60
N ILE A 101 -15.39 8.00 1.44
CA ILE A 101 -16.80 8.43 1.28
C ILE A 101 -17.76 7.27 1.48
N SER A 102 -17.54 6.17 0.76
CA SER A 102 -18.48 5.04 0.66
C SER A 102 -18.41 4.06 1.83
N ARG A 103 -17.30 4.07 2.58
CA ARG A 103 -17.04 3.22 3.74
C ARG A 103 -16.79 4.05 5.00
N LEU A 104 -17.24 5.31 5.04
CA LEU A 104 -17.00 6.24 6.14
C LEU A 104 -17.36 5.66 7.51
N PHE A 105 -18.49 4.94 7.60
CA PHE A 105 -18.99 4.34 8.85
C PHE A 105 -18.70 2.84 8.96
N ASN A 106 -17.78 2.30 8.16
CA ASN A 106 -17.39 0.91 8.25
C ASN A 106 -16.06 0.81 9.02
N PRO A 107 -16.07 0.44 10.31
CA PRO A 107 -14.87 0.45 11.15
C PRO A 107 -13.76 -0.45 10.61
N ALA A 108 -14.10 -1.55 9.92
CA ALA A 108 -13.12 -2.47 9.36
C ALA A 108 -12.26 -1.86 8.23
N PHE A 109 -12.75 -0.84 7.52
CA PHE A 109 -11.94 -0.12 6.52
C PHE A 109 -10.98 0.90 7.15
N HIS A 110 -11.20 1.26 8.42
CA HIS A 110 -10.43 2.25 9.17
C HIS A 110 -9.66 1.64 10.35
N PHE A 111 -9.78 0.32 10.58
CA PHE A 111 -9.23 -0.37 11.75
C PHE A 111 -9.71 0.22 13.09
N ASP A 112 -10.93 0.76 13.10
CA ASP A 112 -11.58 1.29 14.30
C ASP A 112 -12.28 0.16 15.07
N ASP A 113 -12.72 0.44 16.31
CA ASP A 113 -13.51 -0.47 17.14
C ASP A 113 -12.92 -1.89 17.27
N GLU A 114 -11.59 -1.98 17.28
CA GLU A 114 -10.84 -3.24 17.38
C GLU A 114 -11.08 -4.24 16.22
N THR A 115 -11.59 -3.76 15.08
CA THR A 115 -11.92 -4.58 13.89
C THR A 115 -10.70 -4.99 13.04
N PHE A 116 -9.59 -5.34 13.70
CA PHE A 116 -8.32 -5.70 13.05
C PHE A 116 -8.41 -6.96 12.19
N GLU A 117 -9.17 -7.95 12.66
CA GLU A 117 -9.38 -9.22 11.98
C GLU A 117 -10.16 -8.99 10.67
N GLU A 118 -11.21 -8.18 10.73
CA GLU A 118 -12.04 -7.80 9.58
C GLU A 118 -11.27 -6.92 8.60
N GLY A 119 -10.51 -5.93 9.09
CA GLY A 119 -9.64 -5.11 8.26
C GLY A 119 -8.59 -5.94 7.53
N ARG A 120 -7.98 -6.92 8.21
CA ARG A 120 -7.06 -7.87 7.57
C ARG A 120 -7.78 -8.77 6.55
N ALA A 121 -9.00 -9.20 6.83
CA ALA A 121 -9.80 -9.98 5.89
C ALA A 121 -10.09 -9.18 4.61
N ILE A 122 -10.48 -7.90 4.71
CA ILE A 122 -10.70 -7.01 3.56
C ILE A 122 -9.47 -6.95 2.66
N ILE A 123 -8.29 -6.77 3.24
CA ILE A 123 -7.03 -6.68 2.49
C ILE A 123 -6.71 -8.02 1.81
N THR A 124 -6.78 -9.12 2.55
CA THR A 124 -6.39 -10.45 2.05
C THR A 124 -7.37 -10.99 1.00
N ASP A 125 -8.68 -10.80 1.18
CA ASP A 125 -9.70 -11.14 0.19
C ASP A 125 -9.64 -10.24 -1.04
N GLY A 126 -9.43 -8.94 -0.85
CA GLY A 126 -9.23 -8.04 -1.98
C GLY A 126 -8.00 -8.41 -2.82
N LEU A 127 -6.89 -8.83 -2.19
CA LEU A 127 -5.73 -9.36 -2.89
C LEU A 127 -6.05 -10.63 -3.69
N ARG A 128 -6.86 -11.54 -3.15
CA ARG A 128 -7.35 -12.73 -3.87
C ARG A 128 -8.17 -12.33 -5.09
N ILE A 129 -9.05 -11.34 -4.97
CA ILE A 129 -9.85 -10.80 -6.08
C ILE A 129 -8.94 -10.19 -7.15
N ILE A 130 -7.96 -9.36 -6.79
CA ILE A 130 -6.99 -8.76 -7.73
C ILE A 130 -6.27 -9.84 -8.53
N LYS A 131 -5.75 -10.87 -7.84
CA LYS A 131 -5.06 -11.99 -8.49
C LYS A 131 -5.97 -12.71 -9.49
N ASN A 132 -7.24 -12.94 -9.14
CA ASN A 132 -8.20 -13.58 -10.03
C ASN A 132 -8.57 -12.69 -11.22
N SER A 133 -8.81 -11.40 -11.00
CA SER A 133 -9.09 -10.43 -12.06
C SER A 133 -7.94 -10.35 -13.06
N ASN A 134 -6.69 -10.35 -12.60
CA ASN A 134 -5.51 -10.40 -13.47
C ASN A 134 -5.47 -11.69 -14.31
N LYS A 135 -5.76 -12.85 -13.72
CA LYS A 135 -5.82 -14.14 -14.44
C LYS A 135 -6.90 -14.15 -15.53
N LEU A 136 -8.01 -13.46 -15.30
CA LEU A 136 -9.13 -13.34 -16.25
C LEU A 136 -8.94 -12.19 -17.25
N GLY A 137 -7.82 -11.47 -17.21
CA GLY A 137 -7.58 -10.29 -18.07
C GLY A 137 -8.43 -9.07 -17.72
N ASN A 138 -9.15 -9.08 -16.60
CA ASN A 138 -9.95 -7.95 -16.14
C ASN A 138 -9.09 -6.97 -15.32
N PHE A 139 -8.17 -6.30 -16.02
CA PHE A 139 -7.21 -5.39 -15.39
C PHE A 139 -7.85 -4.12 -14.82
N GLU A 140 -9.02 -3.72 -15.32
CA GLU A 140 -9.74 -2.57 -14.77
C GLU A 140 -10.31 -2.91 -13.38
N ALA A 141 -11.02 -4.04 -13.24
CA ALA A 141 -11.50 -4.49 -11.94
C ALA A 141 -10.35 -4.74 -10.94
N ALA A 142 -9.20 -5.23 -11.43
CA ALA A 142 -8.01 -5.38 -10.60
C ALA A 142 -7.52 -4.03 -10.04
N ARG A 143 -7.47 -2.97 -10.87
CA ARG A 143 -7.07 -1.62 -10.45
C ARG A 143 -8.08 -0.96 -9.51
N GLU A 144 -9.38 -1.15 -9.75
CA GLU A 144 -10.43 -0.65 -8.86
C GLU A 144 -10.31 -1.28 -7.47
N LYS A 145 -10.19 -2.63 -7.41
CA LYS A 145 -10.03 -3.35 -6.15
C LYS A 145 -8.71 -2.99 -5.45
N LEU A 146 -7.64 -2.76 -6.20
CA LEU A 146 -6.36 -2.29 -5.66
C LEU A 146 -6.51 -0.92 -4.99
N GLY A 147 -7.24 0.01 -5.60
CA GLY A 147 -7.56 1.29 -4.98
C GLY A 147 -8.32 1.12 -3.66
N GLU A 148 -9.35 0.26 -3.68
CA GLU A 148 -10.17 -0.01 -2.49
C GLU A 148 -9.36 -0.58 -1.32
N ILE A 149 -8.45 -1.55 -1.55
CA ILE A 149 -7.65 -2.12 -0.46
C ILE A 149 -6.43 -1.28 -0.06
N THR A 150 -5.95 -0.39 -0.94
CA THR A 150 -4.85 0.54 -0.61
C THR A 150 -5.25 1.47 0.54
N HIS A 151 -6.53 1.81 0.66
CA HIS A 151 -7.02 2.69 1.74
C HIS A 151 -6.82 2.07 3.14
N PRO A 152 -7.41 0.90 3.49
CA PRO A 152 -7.15 0.25 4.77
C PRO A 152 -5.68 -0.09 4.97
N LEU A 153 -4.92 -0.42 3.90
CA LEU A 153 -3.47 -0.63 4.00
C LEU A 153 -2.72 0.61 4.49
N GLN A 154 -3.08 1.80 3.98
CA GLN A 154 -2.49 3.06 4.42
C GLN A 154 -2.82 3.32 5.88
N VAL A 155 -4.09 3.17 6.28
CA VAL A 155 -4.53 3.35 7.66
C VAL A 155 -3.80 2.39 8.61
N CYS A 156 -3.70 1.11 8.26
CA CYS A 156 -2.98 0.09 9.01
C CYS A 156 -1.49 0.41 9.13
N TYR A 157 -0.82 0.81 8.04
CA TYR A 157 0.58 1.21 8.07
C TYR A 157 0.81 2.41 9.02
N TYR A 158 -0.06 3.42 8.97
CA TYR A 158 -0.02 4.54 9.90
C TYR A 158 -0.22 4.09 11.35
N LEU A 159 -1.19 3.20 11.61
CA LEU A 159 -1.46 2.65 12.93
C LEU A 159 -0.25 1.90 13.50
N PHE A 160 0.39 1.03 12.70
CA PHE A 160 1.60 0.33 13.11
C PHE A 160 2.78 1.28 13.33
N THR A 161 2.91 2.32 12.51
CA THR A 161 3.96 3.34 12.70
C THR A 161 3.73 4.12 14.00
N ILE A 162 2.48 4.36 14.41
CA ILE A 162 2.14 5.00 15.69
C ILE A 162 2.48 4.09 16.87
N PHE A 163 2.17 2.79 16.79
CA PHE A 163 2.42 1.85 17.89
C PHE A 163 3.88 1.43 18.05
N ASN A 164 4.71 1.59 17.00
CA ASN A 164 6.15 1.29 17.02
C ASN A 164 7.02 2.57 17.11
N ALA A 165 6.40 3.73 17.40
CA ALA A 165 7.06 4.99 17.71
C ALA A 165 7.02 5.27 19.22
#